data_AF-A0A0A2EAJ5-F1
#
_entry.id   AF-A0A0A2EAJ5-F1
#
_cell.length_a   1.000
_cell.length_b   1.000
_cell.length_c   1.000
_cell.angle_alpha   90.00
_cell.angle_beta   90.00
_cell.angle_gamma   90.00
#
_symmetry.space_group_name_H-M   'P 1'
#
loop_
_entity.id
_entity.type
_entity.pdbx_description
1 polymer ?
#
loop_
_entity_poly.entity_id
_entity_poly.type
_entity_poly.pdbx_seq_one_letter_code
_entity_poly.pdbx_strand_id
1 'polypeptide(L)'
;MKRLIDYIIYRLYHVYLHKEPAPEAGAQTLASLAIGSFIYFSCTFTLKVIFNISIRDIYPKNSRLFLGVYISGIIGIVYWWVKKRYTEKYITTTLASKFKGSKYNKMIKGWMIIIACLLCFFACGILASMIDWFFRR
;
A
#
# COMPACT_ATOMS: atom_id res chain seq x y z
N MET A 1 1.32 -3.27 12.74
CA MET A 1 1.58 -3.09 11.29
C MET A 1 3.06 -2.95 10.89
N LYS A 2 3.91 -2.22 11.63
CA LYS A 2 5.32 -1.97 11.26
C LYS A 2 6.13 -3.23 10.88
N ARG A 3 6.08 -4.30 11.69
CA ARG A 3 6.78 -5.57 11.43
C ARG A 3 6.34 -6.27 10.14
N LEU A 4 5.08 -6.10 9.73
CA LEU A 4 4.52 -6.69 8.51
C LEU A 4 4.97 -5.90 7.28
N ILE A 5 4.99 -4.56 7.37
CA ILE A 5 5.53 -3.69 6.31
C ILE A 5 7.04 -3.94 6.12
N ASP A 6 7.80 -4.00 7.22
CA ASP A 6 9.22 -4.35 7.24
C ASP A 6 9.46 -5.69 6.50
N TYR A 7 8.62 -6.70 6.77
CA TYR A 7 8.71 -8.02 6.14
C TYR A 7 8.37 -8.00 4.64
N ILE A 8 7.29 -7.29 4.25
CA ILE A 8 6.88 -7.14 2.85
C ILE A 8 8.01 -6.48 2.04
N ILE A 9 8.57 -5.38 2.53
CA ILE A 9 9.64 -4.66 1.83
C ILE A 9 10.91 -5.51 1.70
N TYR A 10 11.30 -6.20 2.78
CA TYR A 10 12.42 -7.13 2.74
C TYR A 10 12.24 -8.22 1.67
N ARG A 11 11.06 -8.84 1.62
CA ARG A 11 10.79 -9.92 0.67
C ARG A 11 10.68 -9.41 -0.77
N LEU A 12 10.00 -8.29 -1.00
CA LEU A 12 9.89 -7.70 -2.32
C LEU A 12 11.28 -7.32 -2.84
N TYR A 13 12.12 -6.69 -2.02
CA TYR A 13 13.50 -6.34 -2.42
C TYR A 13 14.28 -7.58 -2.86
N HIS A 14 14.26 -8.68 -2.10
CA HIS A 14 14.93 -9.92 -2.49
C HIS A 14 14.35 -10.61 -3.74
N VAL A 15 13.06 -10.40 -4.03
CA VAL A 15 12.43 -10.93 -5.25
C VAL A 15 12.86 -10.12 -6.48
N TYR A 16 12.93 -8.79 -6.33
CA TYR A 16 13.33 -7.90 -7.42
C TYR A 16 14.85 -7.88 -7.63
N LEU A 17 15.65 -8.18 -6.61
CA LEU A 17 17.13 -8.16 -6.66
C LEU A 17 17.70 -8.97 -7.84
N HIS A 18 17.02 -10.04 -8.23
CA HIS A 18 17.46 -10.93 -9.31
C HIS A 18 16.72 -10.71 -10.65
N LYS A 19 15.83 -9.73 -10.72
CA LYS A 19 14.93 -9.52 -11.87
C LYS A 19 14.97 -8.11 -12.44
N GLU A 20 15.29 -7.11 -11.63
CA GLU A 20 15.26 -5.71 -12.03
C GLU A 20 16.57 -5.00 -11.71
N PRO A 21 17.00 -4.03 -12.54
CA PRO A 21 18.19 -3.23 -12.27
C PRO A 21 18.01 -2.28 -11.07
N ALA A 22 16.77 -2.02 -10.62
CA ALA A 22 16.45 -1.12 -9.50
C ALA A 22 15.48 -1.80 -8.49
N PRO A 23 15.94 -2.82 -7.75
CA PRO A 23 15.07 -3.64 -6.90
C PRO A 23 14.47 -2.91 -5.70
N GLU A 24 15.14 -1.86 -5.23
CA GLU A 24 14.62 -0.97 -4.19
C GLU A 24 13.36 -0.24 -4.67
N ALA A 25 13.39 0.32 -5.88
CA ALA A 25 12.28 1.07 -6.44
C ALA A 25 11.04 0.20 -6.64
N GLY A 26 11.20 -1.01 -7.21
CA GLY A 26 10.11 -1.96 -7.38
C GLY A 26 9.46 -2.35 -6.05
N ALA A 27 10.28 -2.69 -5.06
CA ALA A 27 9.80 -3.05 -3.72
C ALA A 27 9.07 -1.91 -3.00
N GLN A 28 9.64 -0.71 -3.04
CA GLN A 28 9.05 0.48 -2.41
C GLN A 28 7.73 0.88 -3.08
N THR A 29 7.66 0.85 -4.41
CA THR A 29 6.47 1.24 -5.16
C THR A 29 5.31 0.31 -4.85
N LEU A 30 5.55 -1.01 -4.90
CA LEU A 30 4.50 -2.00 -4.67
C LEU A 30 4.02 -2.01 -3.20
N ALA A 31 4.94 -1.82 -2.25
CA ALA A 31 4.57 -1.65 -0.84
C ALA A 31 3.78 -0.35 -0.62
N SER A 32 4.16 0.74 -1.27
CA SER A 32 3.48 2.03 -1.15
C SER A 32 2.08 2.00 -1.75
N LEU A 33 1.88 1.27 -2.85
CA LEU A 33 0.55 1.03 -3.42
C LEU A 33 -0.37 0.27 -2.45
N ALA A 34 0.13 -0.82 -1.84
CA ALA A 34 -0.65 -1.60 -0.89
C ALA A 34 -0.98 -0.81 0.39
N ILE A 35 -0.02 -0.05 0.93
CA ILE A 35 -0.25 0.76 2.14
C ILE A 35 -1.14 1.96 1.83
N GLY A 36 -0.90 2.65 0.71
CA GLY A 36 -1.67 3.81 0.29
C GLY A 36 -3.12 3.47 0.01
N SER A 37 -3.39 2.34 -0.66
CA SER A 37 -4.76 1.85 -0.89
C SER A 37 -5.48 1.47 0.41
N PHE A 38 -4.79 0.83 1.35
CA PHE A 38 -5.35 0.53 2.67
C PHE A 38 -5.71 1.80 3.46
N ILE A 39 -4.84 2.82 3.44
CA ILE A 39 -5.10 4.11 4.08
C ILE A 39 -6.28 4.81 3.42
N TYR A 40 -6.31 4.85 2.09
CA TYR A 40 -7.42 5.44 1.33
C TYR A 40 -8.76 4.76 1.67
N PHE A 41 -8.79 3.43 1.69
CA PHE A 41 -9.97 2.68 2.12
C PHE A 41 -10.37 3.00 3.57
N SER A 42 -9.41 3.04 4.49
CA SER A 42 -9.68 3.34 5.90
C SER A 42 -10.24 4.77 6.06
N CYS A 43 -9.70 5.75 5.34
CA CYS A 43 -10.19 7.13 5.38
C CYS A 43 -11.60 7.24 4.80
N THR A 44 -11.87 6.62 3.63
CA THR A 44 -13.21 6.63 3.02
C THR A 44 -14.24 5.92 3.89
N PHE A 45 -13.89 4.77 4.47
CA PHE A 45 -14.73 4.06 5.42
C PHE A 45 -15.01 4.89 6.68
N THR A 46 -13.99 5.54 7.25
CA THR A 46 -14.13 6.37 8.47
C THR A 46 -15.01 7.59 8.21
N LEU A 47 -14.76 8.33 7.11
CA LEU A 47 -15.58 9.47 6.71
C LEU A 47 -17.06 9.07 6.59
N LYS A 48 -17.33 7.90 6.02
CA LYS A 48 -18.70 7.45 5.82
C LYS A 48 -19.35 6.89 7.08
N VAL A 49 -18.66 6.06 7.86
CA VAL A 49 -19.25 5.42 9.04
C VAL A 49 -19.41 6.37 10.22
N ILE A 50 -18.43 7.25 10.46
CA ILE A 50 -18.43 8.14 11.62
C ILE A 50 -19.15 9.46 11.29
N PHE A 51 -18.83 10.05 10.13
CA PHE A 51 -19.30 11.38 9.80
C PHE A 51 -20.48 11.40 8.82
N ASN A 52 -20.87 10.23 8.28
CA ASN A 52 -21.88 10.08 7.21
C ASN A 52 -21.67 11.00 6.00
N ILE A 53 -20.43 11.42 5.77
CA ILE A 53 -20.06 12.33 4.67
C ILE A 53 -19.25 11.54 3.63
N SER A 54 -19.51 11.82 2.35
CA SER A 54 -18.67 11.36 1.25
C SER A 54 -17.88 12.51 0.61
N ILE A 55 -16.80 12.17 -0.10
CA ILE A 55 -16.02 13.13 -0.89
C ILE A 55 -16.91 13.82 -1.95
N ARG A 56 -17.97 13.15 -2.41
CA ARG A 56 -18.94 13.71 -3.36
C ARG A 56 -19.84 14.75 -2.72
N ASP A 57 -20.20 14.57 -1.46
CA ASP A 57 -21.00 15.56 -0.71
C ASP A 57 -20.19 16.82 -0.45
N ILE A 58 -18.88 16.68 -0.22
CA ILE A 58 -17.95 17.81 -0.05
C ILE A 58 -17.71 18.53 -1.38
N TYR A 59 -17.58 17.80 -2.50
CA TYR A 59 -17.27 18.36 -3.82
C TYR A 59 -18.24 17.88 -4.92
N PRO A 60 -19.49 18.38 -4.95
CA PRO A 60 -20.53 17.85 -5.83
C PRO A 60 -20.25 18.06 -7.33
N LYS A 61 -19.66 19.21 -7.71
CA LYS A 61 -19.42 19.56 -9.13
C LYS A 61 -18.25 18.80 -9.76
N ASN A 62 -17.20 18.51 -9.00
CA ASN A 62 -15.93 17.96 -9.51
C ASN A 62 -15.41 16.77 -8.70
N SER A 63 -16.33 15.98 -8.12
CA SER A 63 -16.01 14.90 -7.16
C SER A 63 -14.94 13.93 -7.64
N ARG A 64 -14.95 13.55 -8.93
CA ARG A 64 -13.95 12.62 -9.51
C ARG A 64 -12.54 13.20 -9.50
N LEU A 65 -12.41 14.50 -9.79
CA LEU A 65 -11.12 15.18 -9.86
C LEU A 65 -10.53 15.31 -8.45
N PHE A 66 -11.34 15.75 -7.48
CA PHE A 66 -10.91 15.81 -6.09
C PHE A 66 -10.58 14.43 -5.51
N LEU A 67 -11.37 13.39 -5.82
CA LEU A 67 -11.06 12.02 -5.43
C LEU A 67 -9.69 11.57 -5.98
N GLY A 68 -9.41 11.85 -7.26
CA GLY A 68 -8.11 11.58 -7.86
C GLY A 68 -6.96 12.30 -7.17
N VAL A 69 -7.15 13.59 -6.83
CA VAL A 69 -6.17 14.39 -6.09
C VAL A 69 -5.92 13.81 -4.69
N TYR A 70 -6.97 13.41 -3.96
CA TYR A 70 -6.83 12.79 -2.64
C TYR A 70 -6.09 11.46 -2.71
N ILE A 71 -6.46 10.58 -3.65
CA ILE A 71 -5.78 9.28 -3.83
C ILE A 71 -4.31 9.49 -4.17
N SER A 72 -4.03 10.39 -5.13
CA SER A 72 -2.67 10.71 -5.55
C SER A 72 -1.84 11.31 -4.42
N GLY A 73 -2.43 12.20 -3.62
CA GLY A 73 -1.80 12.80 -2.45
C GLY A 73 -1.46 11.76 -1.37
N ILE A 74 -2.39 10.87 -1.03
CA ILE A 74 -2.16 9.80 -0.05
C ILE A 74 -1.03 8.88 -0.52
N ILE A 75 -1.09 8.41 -1.76
CA ILE A 75 -0.07 7.51 -2.32
C ILE A 75 1.30 8.22 -2.36
N GLY A 76 1.35 9.49 -2.75
CA GLY A 76 2.58 10.29 -2.79
C GLY A 76 3.22 10.45 -1.40
N ILE A 77 2.43 10.78 -0.38
CA ILE A 77 2.91 10.90 1.01
C ILE A 77 3.43 9.56 1.53
N VAL A 78 2.69 8.48 1.27
CA VAL A 78 3.09 7.12 1.69
C VAL A 78 4.38 6.71 0.98
N TYR A 79 4.48 6.94 -0.33
CA TYR A 79 5.68 6.64 -1.10
C TYR A 79 6.90 7.41 -0.58
N TRP A 80 6.75 8.71 -0.31
CA TRP A 80 7.81 9.51 0.28
C TRP A 80 8.28 8.96 1.63
N TRP A 81 7.34 8.58 2.49
CA TRP A 81 7.63 8.01 3.80
C TRP A 81 8.33 6.65 3.70
N VAL A 82 7.87 5.77 2.81
CA VAL A 82 8.49 4.47 2.53
C VAL A 82 9.90 4.66 1.97
N LYS A 83 10.07 5.50 0.95
CA LYS A 83 11.37 5.80 0.35
C LYS A 83 12.38 6.35 1.36
N LYS A 84 11.96 7.30 2.21
CA LYS A 84 12.83 7.86 3.26
C LYS A 84 13.26 6.83 4.30
N ARG A 85 12.42 5.84 4.58
CA ARG A 85 12.62 4.86 5.65
C ARG A 85 13.40 3.62 5.20
N TYR A 86 13.15 3.13 4.00
CA TYR A 86 13.61 1.81 3.54
C TYR A 86 14.68 1.92 2.46
N THR A 87 15.85 2.40 2.84
CA THR A 87 17.03 2.42 1.96
C THR A 87 17.61 1.04 1.78
N GLU A 88 18.31 0.78 0.68
CA GLU A 88 19.06 -0.46 0.45
C GLU A 88 19.92 -0.87 1.66
N LYS A 89 20.65 0.07 2.25
CA LYS A 89 21.47 -0.17 3.45
C LYS A 89 20.62 -0.68 4.61
N TYR A 90 19.46 -0.08 4.87
CA TYR A 90 18.56 -0.52 5.95
C TYR A 90 17.98 -1.91 5.68
N ILE A 91 17.61 -2.20 4.43
CA ILE A 91 17.04 -3.50 4.03
C ILE A 91 18.08 -4.61 4.18
N THR A 92 19.29 -4.41 3.65
CA THR A 92 20.34 -5.44 3.62
C THR A 92 21.00 -5.68 4.97
N THR A 93 21.05 -4.68 5.87
CA THR A 93 21.68 -4.82 7.18
C THR A 93 20.66 -5.14 8.29
N THR A 94 19.62 -4.31 8.41
CA THR A 94 18.68 -4.36 9.54
C THR A 94 17.55 -5.36 9.28
N LEU A 95 16.96 -5.36 8.08
CA LEU A 95 15.88 -6.29 7.77
C LEU A 95 16.41 -7.70 7.49
N ALA A 96 17.55 -7.83 6.81
CA ALA A 96 18.12 -9.16 6.53
C ALA A 96 18.52 -9.90 7.82
N SER A 97 19.18 -9.23 8.78
CA SER A 97 19.50 -9.85 10.08
C SER A 97 18.25 -10.34 10.82
N LYS A 98 17.13 -9.63 10.65
CA LYS A 98 15.86 -9.94 11.30
C LYS A 98 15.05 -11.05 10.62
N PHE A 99 15.11 -11.17 9.29
CA PHE A 99 14.18 -12.00 8.52
C PHE A 99 14.81 -13.11 7.68
N LYS A 100 16.12 -13.09 7.40
CA LYS A 100 16.81 -14.07 6.56
C LYS A 100 16.58 -15.52 7.02
N GLY A 101 16.56 -15.76 8.33
CA GLY A 101 16.31 -17.07 8.93
C GLY A 101 14.86 -17.35 9.37
N SER A 102 13.90 -16.46 9.10
CA SER A 102 12.55 -16.63 9.63
C SER A 102 11.78 -17.79 8.98
N LYS A 103 10.96 -18.50 9.76
CA LYS A 103 10.08 -19.58 9.27
C LYS A 103 9.18 -19.13 8.12
N TYR A 104 8.72 -17.88 8.16
CA TYR A 104 7.88 -17.27 7.13
C TYR A 104 8.59 -17.15 5.77
N ASN A 105 9.91 -16.98 5.76
CA ASN A 105 10.69 -16.90 4.53
C ASN A 105 10.69 -18.23 3.74
N LYS A 106 10.59 -19.36 4.46
CA LYS A 106 10.49 -20.71 3.88
C LYS A 106 9.08 -21.04 3.40
N MET A 107 8.04 -20.58 4.11
CA MET A 107 6.65 -20.89 3.77
C MET A 107 6.08 -19.99 2.67
N ILE A 108 6.39 -18.69 2.69
CA ILE A 108 5.77 -17.71 1.79
C ILE A 108 6.67 -17.46 0.60
N LYS A 109 6.26 -17.93 -0.60
CA LYS A 109 6.98 -17.67 -1.85
C LYS A 109 6.92 -16.18 -2.20
N GLY A 110 8.00 -15.65 -2.79
CA GLY A 110 8.11 -14.24 -3.13
C GLY A 110 6.99 -13.71 -4.03
N TRP A 111 6.59 -14.48 -5.04
CA TRP A 111 5.47 -14.17 -5.93
C TRP A 111 4.13 -14.02 -5.20
N MET A 112 3.91 -14.75 -4.10
CA MET A 112 2.68 -14.62 -3.31
C MET A 112 2.56 -13.25 -2.66
N ILE A 113 3.68 -12.60 -2.31
CA ILE A 113 3.68 -11.26 -1.71
C ILE A 113 3.34 -10.21 -2.76
N ILE A 114 3.84 -10.37 -3.99
CA ILE A 114 3.46 -9.50 -5.12
C ILE A 114 1.96 -9.59 -5.35
N ILE A 115 1.43 -10.81 -5.45
CA ILE A 115 -0.01 -11.06 -5.65
C ILE A 115 -0.81 -10.48 -4.47
N ALA A 116 -0.37 -10.67 -3.23
CA ALA A 116 -1.06 -10.13 -2.06
C ALA A 116 -1.11 -8.59 -2.05
N CYS A 117 -0.03 -7.91 -2.43
CA CYS A 117 -0.01 -6.46 -2.54
C CYS A 117 -0.95 -5.94 -3.64
N LEU A 118 -0.98 -6.61 -4.80
CA LEU A 118 -1.91 -6.28 -5.88
C LEU A 118 -3.37 -6.53 -5.49
N LEU A 119 -3.64 -7.68 -4.86
CA LEU A 119 -4.96 -8.02 -4.34
C LEU A 119 -5.42 -6.98 -3.30
N CYS A 120 -4.53 -6.55 -2.40
CA CYS A 120 -4.83 -5.49 -1.44
C CYS A 120 -5.23 -4.18 -2.13
N PHE A 121 -4.48 -3.78 -3.16
CA PHE A 121 -4.77 -2.59 -3.94
C PHE A 121 -6.15 -2.66 -4.62
N PHE A 122 -6.43 -3.74 -5.33
CA PHE A 122 -7.72 -3.93 -6.00
C PHE A 122 -8.87 -4.07 -5.01
N ALA A 123 -8.71 -4.88 -3.96
CA ALA A 123 -9.76 -5.07 -2.95
C ALA A 123 -10.10 -3.76 -2.24
N CYS A 124 -9.11 -2.98 -1.81
CA CYS A 124 -9.34 -1.68 -1.17
C CYS A 124 -10.01 -0.69 -2.13
N GLY A 125 -9.60 -0.68 -3.41
CA GLY A 125 -10.21 0.18 -4.42
C GLY A 125 -11.67 -0.18 -4.72
N ILE A 126 -11.97 -1.48 -4.86
CA ILE A 126 -13.33 -1.99 -5.08
C ILE A 126 -14.20 -1.74 -3.85
N LEU A 127 -13.71 -2.03 -2.65
CA LEU A 127 -14.49 -1.81 -1.43
C LEU A 127 -14.77 -0.33 -1.21
N ALA A 128 -13.82 0.57 -1.47
CA ALA A 128 -14.03 2.01 -1.39
C ALA A 128 -15.09 2.49 -2.40
N SER A 129 -15.10 1.95 -3.63
CA SER A 129 -16.12 2.29 -4.62
C SER A 129 -17.49 1.69 -4.29
N MET A 130 -17.52 0.49 -3.69
CA MET A 130 -18.74 -0.12 -3.18
C MET A 130 -19.35 0.67 -2.03
N ILE A 131 -18.57 1.17 -1.07
CA ILE A 131 -19.06 2.06 0.00
C ILE A 131 -19.71 3.30 -0.61
N ASP A 132 -19.08 3.91 -1.60
CA ASP A 132 -19.64 5.07 -2.30
C ASP A 132 -20.89 4.75 -3.15
N TRP A 133 -21.11 3.50 -3.54
CA TRP A 133 -22.28 3.05 -4.31
C TRP A 133 -23.44 2.59 -3.42
N PHE A 134 -23.17 1.73 -2.43
CA PHE A 134 -24.18 1.13 -1.55
C PHE A 134 -24.92 2.19 -0.75
N PHE A 135 -24.20 3.19 -0.26
CA PHE A 135 -24.75 4.27 0.55
C PHE A 135 -25.22 5.48 -0.28
N ARG A 136 -25.28 5.31 -1.60
CA ARG A 136 -25.89 6.28 -2.53
C ARG A 136 -27.37 5.99 -2.80
N ARG A 137 -27.83 4.78 -2.48
CA ARG A 137 -29.25 4.43 -2.34
C ARG A 137 -29.71 4.78 -0.94
#